data_AF-A0A936JN28-F1
#
_entry.id   AF-A0A936JN28-F1
#
_cell.length_a   1.000
_cell.length_b   1.000
_cell.length_c   1.000
_cell.angle_alpha   90.00
_cell.angle_beta   90.00
_cell.angle_gamma   90.00
#
_symmetry.space_group_name_H-M   'P 1'
#
loop_
_entity.id
_entity.type
_entity.pdbx_description
1 polymer ?
#
loop_
_entity_poly.entity_id
_entity_poly.type
_entity_poly.pdbx_seq_one_letter_code
_entity_poly.pdbx_strand_id
1 'polypeptide(L)'
;MERAYCSRVTRNGQSSASERCERGFTLVELMIVVAIVGVLAALGVFGFRKYLRAAAAAEVKAVIQGIRVSEEAIKAETFQYRGCSTSLTNWYPATPDDRKHHWDNGQVGNPVHDCWMELNVTTDGPVRFGYAVVAGIAPQPDAIPNIAYCTNWAAAHSTIDGPWFVVQAAGDQNADGIMSLFASSSATSEICVEPTHGDDE
;
A
#
# COMPACT_ATOMS: atom_id res chain seq x y z
N MET A 1 16.11 56.43 -3.66
CA MET A 1 14.82 56.62 -4.39
C MET A 1 15.11 57.27 -5.74
N GLU A 2 15.66 56.50 -6.69
CA GLU A 2 15.83 56.97 -8.08
C GLU A 2 14.62 56.51 -8.90
N ARG A 3 13.83 57.47 -9.38
CA ARG A 3 12.65 57.25 -10.22
C ARG A 3 13.09 57.23 -11.68
N ALA A 4 12.91 56.10 -12.36
CA ALA A 4 13.06 56.03 -13.81
C ALA A 4 11.91 56.81 -14.50
N TYR A 5 12.30 57.78 -15.32
CA TYR A 5 11.46 58.67 -16.11
C TYR A 5 11.05 57.96 -17.41
N CYS A 6 9.75 57.72 -17.61
CA CYS A 6 9.21 57.25 -18.89
C CYS A 6 8.78 58.48 -19.71
N SER A 7 9.57 58.85 -20.71
CA SER A 7 9.29 60.00 -21.56
C SER A 7 8.23 59.67 -22.61
N ARG A 8 7.09 60.36 -22.55
CA ARG A 8 5.97 60.26 -23.50
C ARG A 8 6.23 61.15 -24.73
N VAL A 9 6.57 60.55 -25.86
CA VAL A 9 6.51 61.20 -27.19
C VAL A 9 5.11 60.94 -27.76
N THR A 10 4.39 61.99 -28.15
CA THR A 10 3.12 61.87 -28.90
C THR A 10 3.31 62.39 -30.32
N ARG A 11 3.13 61.52 -31.31
CA ARG A 11 2.86 61.90 -32.72
C ARG A 11 1.47 61.42 -33.10
N ASN A 12 0.80 62.26 -33.88
CA ASN A 12 -0.53 62.07 -34.45
C ASN A 12 -0.69 60.73 -35.18
N GLY A 13 -1.81 60.06 -34.89
CA GLY A 13 -2.50 59.14 -35.78
C GLY A 13 -1.88 57.75 -35.96
N GLN A 14 -2.35 56.77 -35.18
CA GLN A 14 -2.81 55.42 -35.60
C GLN A 14 -2.86 54.46 -34.40
N SER A 15 -3.99 53.73 -34.29
CA SER A 15 -4.30 52.53 -33.49
C SER A 15 -3.69 52.36 -32.10
N SER A 16 -4.52 52.48 -31.06
CA SER A 16 -4.15 52.25 -29.66
C SER A 16 -3.94 50.76 -29.35
N ALA A 17 -2.76 50.22 -29.66
CA ALA A 17 -2.26 49.02 -29.00
C ALA A 17 -1.65 49.44 -27.66
N SER A 18 -2.14 48.91 -26.53
CA SER A 18 -1.55 49.21 -25.23
C SER A 18 -0.13 48.67 -25.17
N GLU A 19 0.87 49.55 -25.10
CA GLU A 19 2.24 49.17 -24.78
C GLU A 19 2.28 48.67 -23.34
N ARG A 20 2.16 47.35 -23.18
CA ARG A 20 2.43 46.68 -21.91
C ARG A 20 3.94 46.76 -21.68
N CYS A 21 4.35 47.40 -20.59
CA CYS A 21 5.73 47.37 -20.12
C CYS A 21 6.06 45.94 -19.70
N GLU A 22 6.72 45.18 -20.59
CA GLU A 22 7.21 43.85 -20.28
C GLU A 22 8.38 43.97 -19.30
N ARG A 23 8.13 43.66 -18.02
CA ARG A 23 9.17 43.51 -17.00
C ARG A 23 9.80 42.13 -17.22
N GLY A 24 11.01 42.10 -17.77
CA GLY A 24 11.79 40.87 -17.91
C GLY A 24 12.29 40.36 -16.54
N PHE A 25 12.23 39.04 -16.34
CA PHE A 25 12.86 38.36 -15.19
C PHE A 25 14.38 38.43 -15.31
N THR A 26 15.09 38.65 -14.21
CA THR A 26 16.56 38.57 -14.23
C THR A 26 17.02 37.12 -14.12
N LEU A 27 18.13 36.76 -14.78
CA LEU A 27 18.72 35.42 -14.67
C LEU A 27 19.08 35.07 -13.22
N VAL A 28 19.51 36.07 -12.43
CA VAL A 28 19.88 35.89 -11.02
C VAL A 28 18.64 35.55 -10.17
N GLU A 29 17.51 36.23 -10.42
CA GLU A 29 16.25 35.95 -9.72
C GLU A 29 15.78 34.52 -9.99
N LEU A 30 15.93 34.03 -11.23
CA LEU A 30 15.66 32.65 -11.58
C LEU A 30 16.63 31.67 -10.88
N MET A 31 17.93 31.98 -10.82
CA MET A 31 18.93 31.10 -10.20
C MET A 31 18.65 30.87 -8.71
N ILE A 32 18.24 31.91 -7.98
CA ILE A 32 17.89 31.77 -6.55
C ILE A 32 16.64 30.92 -6.38
N VAL A 33 15.63 31.09 -7.22
CA VAL A 33 14.40 30.27 -7.16
C VAL A 33 14.72 28.79 -7.39
N VAL A 34 15.53 28.47 -8.40
CA VAL A 34 15.93 27.08 -8.68
C VAL A 34 16.75 26.51 -7.53
N ALA A 35 17.64 27.29 -6.91
CA ALA A 35 18.41 26.84 -5.75
C ALA A 35 17.51 26.50 -4.56
N ILE A 36 16.51 27.34 -4.25
CA ILE A 36 15.56 27.10 -3.15
C ILE A 36 14.69 25.87 -3.45
N VAL A 37 14.15 25.75 -4.67
CA VAL A 37 13.34 24.60 -5.08
C VAL A 37 14.13 23.29 -5.03
N GLY A 38 15.42 23.31 -5.39
CA GLY A 38 16.30 22.15 -5.30
C GLY A 38 16.46 21.62 -3.88
N VAL A 39 16.67 22.51 -2.90
CA VAL A 39 16.76 22.12 -1.48
C VAL A 39 15.44 21.61 -0.94
N LEU A 40 14.33 22.29 -1.26
CA LEU A 40 12.99 21.85 -0.84
C LEU A 40 12.61 20.49 -1.42
N ALA A 41 12.95 20.24 -2.69
CA ALA A 41 12.73 18.95 -3.33
C ALA A 41 13.50 17.82 -2.63
N ALA A 42 14.78 18.05 -2.30
CA ALA A 42 15.60 17.05 -1.61
C ALA A 42 15.04 16.66 -0.24
N LEU A 43 14.60 17.63 0.56
CA LEU A 43 13.98 17.37 1.88
C LEU A 43 12.59 16.73 1.75
N GLY A 44 11.82 17.12 0.73
CA GLY A 44 10.46 16.63 0.51
C GLY A 44 10.39 15.13 0.22
N VAL A 45 11.39 14.56 -0.48
CA VAL A 45 11.41 13.14 -0.86
C VAL A 45 11.34 12.22 0.37
N PHE A 46 12.10 12.50 1.43
CA PHE A 46 12.12 11.63 2.62
C PHE A 46 10.76 11.61 3.34
N GLY A 47 10.16 12.78 3.55
CA GLY A 47 8.84 12.89 4.18
C GLY A 47 7.75 12.20 3.37
N PHE A 48 7.77 12.38 2.04
CA PHE A 48 6.80 11.75 1.15
C PHE A 48 6.90 10.23 1.13
N ARG A 49 8.11 9.66 1.12
CA ARG A 49 8.31 8.20 1.20
C ARG A 49 7.74 7.60 2.48
N LYS A 50 7.93 8.25 3.63
CA LYS A 50 7.33 7.81 4.91
C LYS A 50 5.80 7.82 4.85
N TYR A 51 5.21 8.86 4.25
CA TYR A 51 3.76 8.94 4.06
C TYR A 51 3.22 7.78 3.20
N LEU A 52 3.90 7.47 2.09
CA LEU A 52 3.50 6.35 1.22
C LEU A 52 3.56 4.99 1.95
N ARG A 53 4.62 4.74 2.74
CA ARG A 53 4.76 3.52 3.55
C ARG A 53 3.66 3.40 4.60
N ALA A 54 3.35 4.49 5.29
CA ALA A 54 2.27 4.53 6.27
C ALA A 54 0.90 4.28 5.63
N ALA A 55 0.64 4.85 4.44
CA ALA A 55 -0.57 4.60 3.68
C ALA A 55 -0.66 3.12 3.24
N ALA A 56 0.44 2.54 2.77
CA ALA A 56 0.51 1.13 2.39
C ALA A 56 0.24 0.20 3.60
N ALA A 57 0.83 0.51 4.77
CA ALA A 57 0.57 -0.22 6.01
C ALA A 57 -0.88 -0.09 6.51
N ALA A 58 -1.55 1.04 6.25
CA ALA A 58 -2.97 1.20 6.57
C ALA A 58 -3.86 0.39 5.61
N GLU A 59 -3.51 0.38 4.31
CA GLU A 59 -4.20 -0.39 3.28
C GLU A 59 -4.20 -1.88 3.60
N VAL A 60 -3.03 -2.48 3.84
CA VAL A 60 -2.91 -3.92 4.13
C VAL A 60 -3.68 -4.33 5.39
N LYS A 61 -3.67 -3.48 6.43
CA LYS A 61 -4.44 -3.73 7.65
C LYS A 61 -5.94 -3.71 7.38
N ALA A 62 -6.43 -2.76 6.57
CA ALA A 62 -7.83 -2.70 6.20
C ALA A 62 -8.27 -3.96 5.43
N VAL A 63 -7.46 -4.41 4.46
CA VAL A 63 -7.76 -5.62 3.67
C VAL A 63 -7.72 -6.88 4.55
N ILE A 64 -6.72 -7.05 5.42
CA ILE A 64 -6.66 -8.19 6.36
C ILE A 64 -7.91 -8.23 7.27
N GLN A 65 -8.39 -7.08 7.75
CA GLN A 65 -9.62 -7.03 8.54
C GLN A 65 -10.85 -7.39 7.69
N GLY A 66 -10.92 -6.93 6.43
CA GLY A 66 -11.96 -7.33 5.49
C GLY A 66 -11.98 -8.84 5.22
N ILE A 67 -10.79 -9.45 5.05
CA ILE A 67 -10.61 -10.91 4.95
C ILE A 67 -11.17 -11.60 6.19
N ARG A 68 -10.78 -11.17 7.40
CA ARG A 68 -11.30 -11.75 8.65
C ARG A 68 -12.83 -11.68 8.74
N VAL A 69 -13.42 -10.51 8.44
CA VAL A 69 -14.89 -10.35 8.49
C VAL A 69 -15.58 -11.34 7.56
N SER A 70 -15.01 -11.52 6.37
CA SER A 70 -15.53 -12.44 5.36
C SER A 70 -15.38 -13.90 5.77
N GLU A 71 -14.23 -14.26 6.35
CA GLU A 71 -13.95 -15.59 6.90
C GLU A 71 -14.92 -15.96 8.04
N GLU A 72 -15.19 -15.03 8.96
CA GLU A 72 -16.19 -15.26 10.02
C GLU A 72 -17.61 -15.43 9.46
N ALA A 73 -17.96 -14.73 8.37
CA ALA A 73 -19.24 -14.91 7.69
C ALA A 73 -19.35 -16.32 7.07
N ILE A 74 -18.32 -16.76 6.33
CA ILE A 74 -18.29 -18.11 5.74
C ILE A 74 -18.34 -19.20 6.81
N LYS A 75 -17.61 -19.03 7.91
CA LYS A 75 -17.67 -19.96 9.04
C LYS A 75 -19.04 -20.01 9.69
N ALA A 76 -19.76 -18.89 9.78
CA ALA A 76 -21.12 -18.88 10.32
C ALA A 76 -22.10 -19.69 9.46
N GLU A 77 -21.85 -19.77 8.14
CA GLU A 77 -22.70 -20.50 7.19
C GLU A 77 -22.29 -21.97 7.04
N THR A 78 -20.99 -22.26 7.01
CA THR A 78 -20.44 -23.57 6.62
C THR A 78 -19.78 -24.33 7.77
N PHE A 79 -19.67 -23.70 8.95
CA PHE A 79 -18.93 -24.18 10.12
C PHE A 79 -17.42 -24.35 9.92
N GLN A 80 -16.86 -23.90 8.79
CA GLN A 80 -15.44 -23.97 8.46
C GLN A 80 -14.97 -22.65 7.84
N TYR A 81 -13.69 -22.33 8.02
CA TYR A 81 -13.05 -21.23 7.28
C TYR A 81 -12.63 -21.68 5.88
N ARG A 82 -12.38 -20.73 4.98
CA ARG A 82 -12.10 -21.02 3.57
C ARG A 82 -10.67 -20.64 3.18
N GLY A 83 -9.80 -21.65 3.09
CA GLY A 83 -8.46 -21.46 2.54
C GLY A 83 -8.50 -21.29 1.03
N CYS A 84 -8.17 -20.10 0.53
CA CYS A 84 -8.08 -19.81 -0.90
C CYS A 84 -6.67 -19.92 -1.48
N SER A 85 -5.67 -20.15 -0.63
CA SER A 85 -4.28 -20.37 -1.00
C SER A 85 -3.84 -21.75 -0.54
N THR A 86 -2.96 -22.40 -1.32
CA THR A 86 -2.36 -23.69 -0.95
C THR A 86 -1.19 -23.55 0.03
N SER A 87 -0.61 -22.36 0.13
CA SER A 87 0.44 -21.99 1.07
C SER A 87 0.38 -20.49 1.37
N LEU A 88 1.07 -20.04 2.42
CA LEU A 88 1.24 -18.61 2.74
C LEU A 88 2.12 -17.82 1.74
N THR A 89 2.54 -18.46 0.65
CA THR A 89 3.31 -17.86 -0.44
C THR A 89 2.59 -17.95 -1.79
N ASN A 90 1.37 -18.51 -1.81
CA ASN A 90 0.50 -18.49 -2.98
C ASN A 90 -0.36 -17.22 -2.93
N TRP A 91 0.17 -16.16 -3.54
CA TRP A 91 -0.34 -14.81 -3.44
C TRP A 91 -1.49 -14.52 -4.40
N TYR A 92 -2.44 -13.73 -3.91
CA TYR A 92 -3.53 -13.11 -4.64
C TYR A 92 -3.55 -11.60 -4.36
N PRO A 93 -3.87 -10.71 -5.31
CA PRO A 93 -4.23 -10.98 -6.71
C PRO A 93 -3.04 -11.29 -7.62
N ALA A 94 -1.81 -11.03 -7.17
CA ALA A 94 -0.59 -11.30 -7.93
C ALA A 94 0.59 -11.52 -6.96
N THR A 95 1.71 -11.99 -7.51
CA THR A 95 2.98 -12.01 -6.78
C THR A 95 3.36 -10.58 -6.36
N PRO A 96 3.68 -10.35 -5.08
CA PRO A 96 4.08 -9.05 -4.57
C PRO A 96 5.25 -8.43 -5.35
N ASP A 97 5.08 -7.18 -5.75
CA ASP A 97 6.10 -6.31 -6.35
C ASP A 97 5.88 -4.86 -5.87
N ASP A 98 6.60 -3.87 -6.44
CA ASP A 98 6.43 -2.44 -6.08
C ASP A 98 5.21 -1.78 -6.78
N ARG A 99 4.33 -2.55 -7.41
CA ARG A 99 3.16 -2.04 -8.14
C ARG A 99 1.87 -2.39 -7.41
N LYS A 100 0.80 -1.71 -7.81
CA LYS A 100 -0.56 -2.03 -7.37
C LYS A 100 -1.23 -2.96 -8.37
N HIS A 101 -1.99 -3.91 -7.86
CA HIS A 101 -2.70 -4.91 -8.64
C HIS A 101 -4.20 -4.80 -8.37
N HIS A 102 -5.01 -4.94 -9.41
CA HIS A 102 -6.46 -4.98 -9.24
C HIS A 102 -6.87 -6.19 -8.42
N TRP A 103 -7.79 -6.01 -7.48
CA TRP A 103 -8.27 -7.11 -6.62
C TRP A 103 -8.95 -8.19 -7.46
N ASP A 104 -9.94 -7.84 -8.25
CA ASP A 104 -10.38 -8.69 -9.35
C ASP A 104 -9.33 -8.58 -10.47
N ASN A 105 -8.55 -9.65 -10.62
CA ASN A 105 -7.46 -9.73 -11.60
C ASN A 105 -7.93 -10.32 -12.95
N GLY A 106 -9.25 -10.52 -13.13
CA GLY A 106 -9.85 -11.02 -14.36
C GLY A 106 -9.56 -12.49 -14.67
N GLN A 107 -9.00 -13.26 -13.74
CA GLN A 107 -8.64 -14.67 -13.94
C GLN A 107 -9.83 -15.62 -13.71
N VAL A 108 -11.01 -15.28 -14.25
CA VAL A 108 -12.23 -16.08 -14.11
C VAL A 108 -11.99 -17.53 -14.58
N GLY A 109 -12.35 -18.51 -13.75
CA GLY A 109 -12.12 -19.93 -13.99
C GLY A 109 -10.80 -20.46 -13.44
N ASN A 110 -9.94 -19.59 -12.89
CA ASN A 110 -8.83 -20.01 -12.05
C ASN A 110 -9.37 -20.32 -10.64
N PRO A 111 -9.10 -21.51 -10.07
CA PRO A 111 -9.67 -21.91 -8.78
C PRO A 111 -9.23 -21.03 -7.61
N VAL A 112 -8.04 -20.41 -7.67
CA VAL A 112 -7.59 -19.46 -6.65
C VAL A 112 -8.42 -18.18 -6.75
N HIS A 113 -8.52 -17.60 -7.95
CA HIS A 113 -9.34 -16.41 -8.18
C HIS A 113 -10.79 -16.62 -7.77
N ASP A 114 -11.40 -17.72 -8.22
CA ASP A 114 -12.81 -17.99 -7.96
C ASP A 114 -13.07 -18.19 -6.46
N CYS A 115 -12.11 -18.77 -5.71
CA CYS A 115 -12.19 -18.85 -4.26
C CYS A 115 -12.13 -17.46 -3.59
N TRP A 116 -11.22 -16.59 -4.03
CA TRP A 116 -11.11 -15.23 -3.49
C TRP A 116 -12.35 -14.38 -3.79
N MET A 117 -13.01 -14.61 -4.93
CA MET A 117 -14.30 -14.00 -5.23
C MET A 117 -15.42 -14.54 -4.35
N GLU A 118 -15.40 -15.83 -4.01
CA GLU A 118 -16.36 -16.45 -3.10
C GLU A 118 -16.22 -15.94 -1.66
N LEU A 119 -14.98 -15.64 -1.22
CA LEU A 119 -14.74 -14.96 0.04
C LEU A 119 -15.29 -13.52 0.05
N ASN A 120 -15.65 -12.95 -1.11
CA ASN A 120 -16.32 -11.65 -1.24
C ASN A 120 -15.58 -10.50 -0.51
N VAL A 121 -14.26 -10.56 -0.50
CA VAL A 121 -13.41 -9.47 0.03
C VAL A 121 -13.43 -8.33 -0.99
N THR A 122 -13.81 -7.14 -0.56
CA THR A 122 -13.85 -5.95 -1.42
C THR A 122 -12.77 -4.96 -1.03
N THR A 123 -12.12 -4.36 -2.03
CA THR A 123 -11.15 -3.27 -1.84
C THR A 123 -11.58 -2.03 -2.61
N ASP A 124 -11.21 -0.84 -2.13
CA ASP A 124 -11.58 0.44 -2.75
C ASP A 124 -10.78 0.76 -4.03
N GLY A 125 -9.97 -0.18 -4.51
CA GLY A 125 -9.13 -0.03 -5.68
C GLY A 125 -7.97 -1.04 -5.70
N PRO A 126 -6.99 -0.82 -6.60
CA PRO A 126 -5.81 -1.66 -6.71
C PRO A 126 -4.99 -1.70 -5.41
N VAL A 127 -4.62 -2.92 -5.00
CA VAL A 127 -3.89 -3.20 -3.78
C VAL A 127 -2.38 -3.30 -4.01
N ARG A 128 -1.59 -2.81 -3.06
CA ARG A 128 -0.11 -2.86 -3.12
C ARG A 128 0.47 -4.17 -2.59
N PHE A 129 -0.29 -4.93 -1.82
CA PHE A 129 0.14 -6.20 -1.23
C PHE A 129 -0.51 -7.38 -1.94
N GLY A 130 0.21 -8.49 -1.99
CA GLY A 130 -0.37 -9.82 -2.23
C GLY A 130 -0.78 -10.45 -0.90
N TYR A 131 -1.84 -11.25 -0.91
CA TYR A 131 -2.46 -11.89 0.22
C TYR A 131 -2.53 -13.40 -0.02
N ALA A 132 -2.37 -14.18 1.04
CA ALA A 132 -2.52 -15.62 1.01
C ALA A 132 -3.30 -16.06 2.25
N VAL A 133 -4.33 -16.89 2.06
CA VAL A 133 -5.15 -17.42 3.17
C VAL A 133 -5.14 -18.93 3.11
N VAL A 134 -4.73 -19.54 4.22
CA VAL A 134 -4.75 -20.98 4.44
C VAL A 134 -5.69 -21.27 5.61
N ALA A 135 -6.48 -22.31 5.51
CA ALA A 135 -7.42 -22.70 6.55
C ALA A 135 -7.45 -24.22 6.72
N GLY A 136 -7.86 -24.67 7.91
CA GLY A 136 -7.91 -26.09 8.24
C GLY A 136 -8.70 -26.34 9.52
N ILE A 137 -8.64 -27.59 10.01
CA ILE A 137 -9.34 -28.05 11.22
C ILE A 137 -8.35 -28.81 12.09
N ALA A 138 -8.21 -28.42 13.36
CA ALA A 138 -7.39 -29.16 14.32
C ALA A 138 -8.15 -30.39 14.88
N PRO A 139 -7.49 -31.50 15.31
CA PRO A 139 -6.05 -31.75 15.42
C PRO A 139 -5.55 -32.76 14.35
N GLN A 140 -5.48 -32.37 13.07
CA GLN A 140 -4.75 -33.13 12.03
C GLN A 140 -4.44 -32.24 10.80
N PRO A 141 -3.64 -32.73 9.84
CA PRO A 141 -2.18 -32.67 9.75
C PRO A 141 -1.60 -31.33 9.25
N ASP A 142 -2.38 -30.27 9.11
CA ASP A 142 -1.84 -28.95 8.78
C ASP A 142 -1.55 -28.21 10.09
N ALA A 143 -0.39 -28.49 10.67
CA ALA A 143 0.12 -27.71 11.78
C ALA A 143 0.02 -26.23 11.38
N ILE A 144 -0.77 -25.48 12.14
CA ILE A 144 -1.06 -24.07 11.86
C ILE A 144 0.24 -23.38 11.47
N PRO A 145 0.34 -22.83 10.24
CA PRO A 145 1.59 -22.32 9.74
C PRO A 145 2.22 -21.35 10.74
N ASN A 146 3.47 -21.61 11.09
CA ASN A 146 4.16 -20.79 12.07
C ASN A 146 4.61 -19.48 11.43
N ILE A 147 4.20 -18.36 12.01
CA ILE A 147 4.65 -17.03 11.60
C ILE A 147 5.78 -16.59 12.53
N ALA A 148 7.02 -16.71 12.06
CA ALA A 148 8.20 -16.52 12.89
C ALA A 148 8.36 -15.10 13.47
N TYR A 149 7.89 -14.06 12.76
CA TYR A 149 7.96 -12.66 13.20
C TYR A 149 6.82 -12.26 14.15
N CYS A 150 5.83 -13.13 14.38
CA CYS A 150 4.80 -12.91 15.39
C CYS A 150 5.31 -13.34 16.77
N THR A 151 5.41 -12.40 17.71
CA THR A 151 5.69 -12.74 19.10
C THR A 151 4.54 -13.60 19.66
N ASN A 152 4.88 -14.61 20.47
CA ASN A 152 3.91 -15.52 21.11
C ASN A 152 3.02 -16.35 20.18
N TRP A 153 3.32 -16.45 18.87
CA TRP A 153 2.51 -17.22 17.92
C TRP A 153 2.24 -18.65 18.38
N ALA A 154 3.30 -19.39 18.73
CA ALA A 154 3.18 -20.79 19.15
C ALA A 154 2.29 -20.95 20.39
N ALA A 155 2.37 -20.02 21.35
CA ALA A 155 1.53 -20.07 22.54
C ALA A 155 0.05 -19.82 22.20
N ALA A 156 -0.23 -18.81 21.36
CA ALA A 156 -1.58 -18.48 20.92
C ALA A 156 -2.27 -19.59 20.09
N HIS A 157 -1.48 -20.46 19.45
CA HIS A 157 -1.99 -21.52 18.59
C HIS A 157 -1.82 -22.94 19.15
N SER A 158 -1.38 -23.06 20.41
CA SER A 158 -1.08 -24.35 21.06
C SER A 158 -2.32 -25.15 21.48
N THR A 159 -3.49 -24.52 21.55
CA THR A 159 -4.72 -25.08 22.15
C THR A 159 -5.94 -24.99 21.25
N ILE A 160 -5.75 -24.70 19.96
CA ILE A 160 -6.89 -24.54 19.03
C ILE A 160 -7.52 -25.91 18.78
N ASP A 161 -8.80 -26.02 19.16
CA ASP A 161 -9.66 -27.19 18.95
C ASP A 161 -10.86 -26.73 18.12
N GLY A 162 -10.74 -26.81 16.80
CA GLY A 162 -11.74 -26.29 15.86
C GLY A 162 -11.17 -25.82 14.52
N PRO A 163 -12.03 -25.21 13.67
CA PRO A 163 -11.59 -24.62 12.41
C PRO A 163 -10.69 -23.41 12.66
N TRP A 164 -9.69 -23.22 11.82
CA TRP A 164 -8.76 -22.10 11.90
C TRP A 164 -8.46 -21.54 10.51
N PHE A 165 -8.05 -20.26 10.46
CA PHE A 165 -7.42 -19.67 9.28
C PHE A 165 -6.19 -18.86 9.67
N VAL A 166 -5.26 -18.74 8.73
CA VAL A 166 -4.12 -17.82 8.78
C VAL A 166 -4.09 -17.04 7.49
N VAL A 167 -3.99 -15.72 7.61
CA VAL A 167 -3.78 -14.80 6.50
C VAL A 167 -2.38 -14.22 6.61
N GLN A 168 -1.66 -14.22 5.50
CA GLN A 168 -0.41 -13.49 5.35
C GLN A 168 -0.53 -12.51 4.18
N ALA A 169 0.05 -11.33 4.32
CA ALA A 169 0.21 -10.37 3.25
C ALA A 169 1.69 -9.99 3.09
N ALA A 170 2.10 -9.75 1.85
CA ALA A 170 3.47 -9.39 1.48
C ALA A 170 3.46 -8.29 0.42
N GLY A 171 4.40 -7.36 0.51
CA GLY A 171 4.54 -6.25 -0.43
C GLY A 171 5.94 -5.66 -0.40
N ASP A 172 6.48 -5.31 -1.57
CA ASP A 172 7.72 -4.56 -1.69
C ASP A 172 7.39 -3.06 -1.72
N GLN A 173 7.89 -2.30 -0.73
CA GLN A 173 7.57 -0.88 -0.59
C GLN A 173 8.60 0.05 -1.23
N ASN A 174 9.73 -0.48 -1.72
CA ASN A 174 10.87 0.32 -2.17
C ASN A 174 11.70 -0.31 -3.30
N ALA A 175 11.18 -1.37 -3.94
CA ALA A 175 11.80 -2.08 -5.03
C ALA A 175 13.19 -2.66 -4.69
N ASP A 176 13.42 -3.02 -3.43
CA ASP A 176 14.68 -3.62 -2.97
C ASP A 176 14.63 -5.16 -2.94
N GLY A 177 13.47 -5.75 -3.24
CA GLY A 177 13.24 -7.19 -3.20
C GLY A 177 13.03 -7.75 -1.79
N ILE A 178 13.03 -6.91 -0.75
CA ILE A 178 12.71 -7.28 0.62
C ILE A 178 11.23 -6.98 0.87
N MET A 179 10.49 -8.03 1.23
CA MET A 179 9.04 -7.91 1.44
C MET A 179 8.74 -7.42 2.86
N SER A 180 7.79 -6.50 2.97
CA SER A 180 7.11 -6.21 4.23
C SER A 180 6.04 -7.27 4.46
N LEU A 181 6.16 -8.08 5.51
CA LEU A 181 5.21 -9.13 5.84
C LEU A 181 4.23 -8.70 6.94
N PHE A 182 2.98 -9.08 6.76
CA PHE A 182 1.90 -8.91 7.73
C PHE A 182 1.19 -10.24 7.90
N ALA A 183 0.80 -10.60 9.12
CA ALA A 183 0.00 -11.81 9.33
C ALA A 183 -1.04 -11.63 10.41
N SER A 184 -2.09 -12.44 10.31
CA SER A 184 -3.12 -12.57 11.32
C SER A 184 -3.75 -13.96 11.26
N SER A 185 -4.48 -14.35 12.30
CA SER A 185 -5.13 -15.66 12.33
C SER A 185 -6.55 -15.57 12.91
N SER A 186 -7.26 -16.70 12.90
CA SER A 186 -8.53 -16.84 13.62
C SER A 186 -8.37 -16.80 15.15
N ALA A 187 -7.19 -17.13 15.66
CA ALA A 187 -6.97 -17.30 17.10
C ALA A 187 -6.69 -15.98 17.82
N THR A 188 -6.06 -15.02 17.15
CA THR A 188 -5.76 -13.70 17.69
C THR A 188 -6.31 -12.62 16.78
N SER A 189 -6.86 -11.55 17.35
CA SER A 189 -7.29 -10.38 16.55
C SER A 189 -6.13 -9.46 16.13
N GLU A 190 -4.92 -9.75 16.62
CA GLU A 190 -3.72 -8.96 16.38
C GLU A 190 -3.19 -9.14 14.95
N ILE A 191 -2.70 -8.06 14.37
CA ILE A 191 -1.96 -8.10 13.10
C ILE A 191 -0.48 -7.97 13.46
N CYS A 192 0.28 -9.03 13.25
CA CYS A 192 1.73 -8.97 13.35
C CYS A 192 2.29 -8.29 12.11
N VAL A 193 3.39 -7.57 12.31
CA VAL A 193 4.15 -6.92 11.24
C VAL A 193 5.59 -7.33 11.41
N GLU A 194 6.20 -7.84 10.34
CA GLU A 194 7.64 -8.05 10.35
C GLU A 194 8.36 -6.69 10.31
N PRO A 195 9.35 -6.45 11.19
CA PRO A 195 10.16 -5.25 11.11
C PRO A 195 10.87 -5.21 9.74
N THR A 196 10.64 -4.15 8.99
CA THR A 196 11.38 -3.89 7.75
C THR A 196 12.86 -3.75 8.09
N HIS A 197 13.72 -4.49 7.38
CA HIS A 197 15.14 -4.73 7.69
C HIS A 197 16.06 -3.49 7.58
N GLY A 198 15.53 -2.27 7.72
CA GLY A 198 16.26 -1.01 7.54
C GLY A 198 15.70 0.19 8.29
N ASP A 199 14.82 0.01 9.28
CA ASP A 199 14.32 1.11 10.14
C ASP A 199 14.99 1.12 11.55
N ASP A 200 16.01 0.29 11.76
CA ASP A 200 16.77 0.17 13.03
C ASP A 200 18.14 0.92 13.02
N GLU A 201 18.40 1.82 12.06
CA GLU A 201 19.58 2.73 12.06
C GLU A 201 19.18 4.21 11.98
#